data_AF-A0A364XX12-F1
#
_entry.id   AF-A0A364XX12-F1
#
_cell.length_a   1.000
_cell.length_b   1.000
_cell.length_c   1.000
_cell.angle_alpha   90.00
_cell.angle_beta   90.00
_cell.angle_gamma   90.00
#
_symmetry.space_group_name_H-M   'P 1'
#
loop_
_entity.id
_entity.type
_entity.pdbx_description
1 polymer ?
#
loop_
_entity_poly.entity_id
_entity_poly.type
_entity_poly.pdbx_seq_one_letter_code
_entity_poly.pdbx_strand_id
1 'polypeptide(L)'
;MTEQQTLIEALFAIQKFERTRESMSEFTGMSLAFGPEKLAVCLGIHSDYFSFFFVRHTVCLSRLKISLAMKRSTDNDSSFVEILEMIGENLRHFRKEKGFRSHADFAAKYKLPSIHYWRMEKGRTNMTLKSLHRVLSIHSLTLGDLFSKRMARAHQISDVASRRKRRGR
;
A
#
# COMPACT_ATOMS: atom_id res chain seq x y z
N MET A 1 -13.42 -13.53 -40.95
CA MET A 1 -13.74 -13.40 -39.51
C MET A 1 -12.66 -12.52 -38.92
N THR A 2 -13.04 -11.29 -38.60
CA THR A 2 -12.10 -10.18 -38.35
C THR A 2 -11.42 -10.35 -37.00
N GLU A 3 -10.15 -9.94 -36.86
CA GLU A 3 -9.37 -10.03 -35.61
C GLU A 3 -10.07 -9.39 -34.39
N GLN A 4 -11.07 -8.55 -34.62
CA GLN A 4 -11.89 -7.96 -33.57
C GLN A 4 -12.86 -8.98 -32.93
N GLN A 5 -13.36 -9.97 -33.67
CA GLN A 5 -14.27 -10.99 -33.13
C GLN A 5 -13.54 -11.96 -32.18
N THR A 6 -12.31 -12.33 -32.50
CA THR A 6 -11.50 -13.22 -31.65
C THR A 6 -11.10 -12.56 -30.33
N LEU A 7 -10.84 -11.26 -30.34
CA LEU A 7 -10.55 -10.49 -29.12
C LEU A 7 -11.76 -10.36 -28.19
N ILE A 8 -12.96 -10.20 -28.75
CA ILE A 8 -14.20 -10.12 -27.95
C ILE A 8 -14.52 -11.48 -27.32
N GLU A 9 -14.35 -12.57 -28.06
CA GLU A 9 -14.53 -13.94 -27.52
C GLU A 9 -13.50 -14.26 -26.42
N ALA A 10 -12.25 -13.84 -26.60
CA ALA A 10 -11.21 -14.00 -25.59
C ALA A 10 -11.52 -13.20 -24.31
N LEU A 11 -12.00 -11.96 -24.43
CA LEU A 11 -12.41 -11.14 -23.28
C LEU A 11 -13.61 -11.75 -22.53
N PHE A 12 -14.61 -12.26 -23.26
CA PHE A 12 -15.74 -12.97 -22.64
C PHE A 12 -15.30 -14.24 -21.92
N ALA A 13 -14.35 -14.99 -22.47
CA ALA A 13 -13.79 -16.18 -21.82
C ALA A 13 -13.03 -15.83 -20.52
N ILE A 14 -12.26 -14.75 -20.53
CA ILE A 14 -11.53 -14.26 -19.34
C ILE A 14 -12.52 -13.80 -18.26
N GLN A 15 -13.56 -13.05 -18.63
CA GLN A 15 -14.55 -12.56 -17.67
C GLN A 15 -15.40 -13.70 -17.07
N LYS A 16 -15.67 -14.74 -17.86
CA LYS A 16 -16.34 -15.97 -17.39
C LYS A 16 -15.45 -16.75 -16.41
N PHE A 17 -14.14 -16.78 -16.66
CA PHE A 17 -13.15 -17.43 -15.80
C PHE A 17 -13.01 -16.71 -14.44
N GLU A 18 -13.07 -15.38 -14.41
CA GLU A 18 -12.99 -14.61 -13.17
C GLU A 18 -14.22 -14.79 -12.27
N ARG A 19 -15.44 -14.90 -12.83
CA ARG A 19 -16.65 -15.21 -12.03
C ARG A 19 -16.59 -16.58 -11.35
N THR A 20 -16.02 -17.58 -12.01
CA THR A 20 -15.79 -18.90 -11.39
C THR A 20 -14.69 -18.88 -10.32
N ARG A 21 -13.86 -17.84 -10.28
CA ARG A 21 -12.80 -17.70 -9.29
C ARG A 21 -13.32 -17.14 -7.96
N GLU A 22 -14.35 -16.31 -7.99
CA GLU A 22 -15.05 -15.82 -6.80
C GLU A 22 -15.79 -16.96 -6.09
N SER A 23 -16.47 -17.85 -6.82
CA SER A 23 -17.12 -19.04 -6.23
C SER A 23 -16.15 -20.09 -5.68
N MET A 24 -14.90 -20.13 -6.18
CA MET A 24 -13.86 -21.02 -5.65
C MET A 24 -13.21 -20.50 -4.37
N SER A 25 -13.32 -19.20 -4.06
CA SER A 25 -12.81 -18.62 -2.81
C SER A 25 -13.71 -18.90 -1.60
N GLU A 26 -14.98 -19.25 -1.82
CA GLU A 26 -15.88 -19.78 -0.79
C GLU A 26 -15.63 -21.28 -0.53
N PHE A 27 -15.05 -21.99 -1.51
CA PHE A 27 -14.80 -23.43 -1.42
C PHE A 27 -13.53 -23.80 -0.64
N THR A 28 -12.54 -22.89 -0.59
CA THR A 28 -11.32 -23.10 0.20
C THR A 28 -11.58 -23.11 1.71
N GLY A 29 -12.75 -22.66 2.17
CA GLY A 29 -13.22 -22.82 3.55
C GLY A 29 -13.85 -24.17 3.87
N MET A 30 -14.39 -24.90 2.88
CA MET A 30 -15.05 -26.21 3.09
C MET A 30 -14.10 -27.42 3.01
N SER A 31 -12.93 -27.26 2.38
CA SER A 31 -11.95 -28.35 2.20
C SER A 31 -11.33 -28.87 3.51
N LEU A 32 -11.39 -28.08 4.60
CA LEU A 32 -10.84 -28.50 5.90
C LEU A 32 -11.80 -29.33 6.77
N ALA A 33 -13.06 -29.53 6.35
CA ALA A 33 -14.05 -30.22 7.18
C ALA A 33 -14.60 -31.53 6.58
N PHE A 34 -14.40 -31.82 5.29
CA PHE A 34 -15.02 -32.98 4.65
C PHE A 34 -14.09 -33.69 3.66
N GLY A 35 -13.97 -35.02 3.84
CA GLY A 35 -13.23 -35.90 2.93
C GLY A 35 -13.84 -35.95 1.52
N PRO A 36 -13.05 -36.34 0.52
CA PRO A 36 -13.38 -36.21 -0.92
C PRO A 36 -14.69 -36.91 -1.31
N GLU A 37 -15.08 -37.95 -0.59
CA GLU A 37 -16.29 -38.74 -0.86
C GLU A 37 -17.59 -37.95 -0.62
N LYS A 38 -17.60 -37.00 0.32
CA LYS A 38 -18.80 -36.22 0.65
C LYS A 38 -19.03 -35.05 -0.32
N LEU A 39 -17.98 -34.60 -1.00
CA LEU A 39 -18.05 -33.55 -2.02
C LEU A 39 -18.64 -34.07 -3.34
N ALA A 40 -18.42 -35.34 -3.68
CA ALA A 40 -18.95 -35.96 -4.90
C ALA A 40 -20.49 -36.06 -4.89
N VAL A 41 -21.08 -36.33 -3.72
CA VAL A 41 -22.53 -36.43 -3.55
C VAL A 41 -23.22 -35.07 -3.68
N CYS A 42 -22.61 -33.99 -3.18
CA CYS A 42 -23.20 -32.64 -3.27
C CYS A 42 -23.23 -32.06 -4.68
N LEU A 43 -22.36 -32.51 -5.58
CA LEU A 43 -22.26 -31.98 -6.95
C LEU A 43 -22.92 -32.88 -8.01
N GLY A 44 -23.47 -34.04 -7.63
CA GLY A 44 -24.20 -34.92 -8.55
C GLY A 44 -23.36 -35.47 -9.69
N ILE A 45 -22.06 -35.70 -9.47
CA ILE A 45 -21.12 -36.21 -10.48
C ILE A 45 -20.75 -37.66 -10.14
N HIS A 46 -20.84 -38.55 -11.14
CA HIS A 46 -20.46 -39.96 -11.01
C HIS A 46 -18.96 -40.10 -10.67
N SER A 47 -18.66 -40.95 -9.70
CA SER A 47 -17.35 -41.18 -9.05
C SER A 47 -16.18 -41.37 -10.03
N ASP A 48 -16.44 -41.88 -11.23
CA ASP A 48 -15.40 -42.37 -12.13
C ASP A 48 -14.68 -41.26 -12.93
N TYR A 49 -15.23 -40.04 -12.96
CA TYR A 49 -14.57 -38.88 -13.61
C TYR A 49 -13.68 -38.07 -12.67
N PHE A 50 -13.73 -38.35 -11.36
CA PHE A 50 -13.04 -37.55 -10.33
C PHE A 50 -11.52 -37.80 -10.31
N SER A 51 -11.08 -39.01 -10.68
CA SER A 51 -9.66 -39.39 -10.68
C SER A 51 -8.88 -38.75 -11.84
N PHE A 52 -9.51 -38.55 -13.01
CA PHE A 52 -8.85 -37.99 -14.18
C PHE A 52 -8.68 -36.46 -14.14
N PHE A 53 -9.59 -35.75 -13.48
CA PHE A 53 -9.55 -34.29 -13.41
C PHE A 53 -8.54 -33.77 -12.36
N PHE A 54 -8.27 -34.55 -11.32
CA PHE A 54 -7.39 -34.14 -10.21
C PHE A 54 -5.90 -34.24 -10.55
N VAL A 55 -5.50 -35.20 -11.40
CA VAL A 55 -4.07 -35.42 -11.73
C VAL A 55 -3.53 -34.39 -12.73
N ARG A 56 -4.37 -33.83 -13.61
CA ARG A 56 -3.92 -32.79 -14.56
C ARG A 56 -3.86 -31.38 -13.98
N HIS A 57 -4.59 -31.10 -12.89
CA HIS A 57 -4.67 -29.75 -12.33
C HIS A 57 -3.58 -29.42 -11.29
N THR A 58 -2.93 -30.43 -10.71
CA THR A 58 -1.86 -30.23 -9.69
C THR A 58 -0.48 -29.99 -10.29
N VAL A 59 -0.23 -30.40 -11.55
CA VAL A 59 1.07 -30.17 -12.22
C VAL A 59 1.13 -28.82 -12.96
N CYS A 60 0.00 -28.19 -13.26
CA CYS A 60 -0.01 -26.87 -13.90
C CYS A 60 0.07 -25.71 -12.88
N LEU A 61 -0.42 -25.90 -11.65
CA LEU A 61 -0.42 -24.88 -10.60
C LEU A 61 0.92 -24.73 -9.85
N SER A 62 1.87 -25.63 -10.05
CA SER A 62 3.23 -25.52 -9.52
C SER A 62 4.18 -24.73 -10.43
N ARG A 63 3.88 -24.60 -11.73
CA ARG A 63 4.70 -23.83 -12.68
C ARG A 63 4.25 -22.37 -12.85
N LEU A 64 3.00 -22.04 -12.52
CA LEU A 64 2.46 -20.67 -12.58
C LEU A 64 2.67 -19.85 -11.29
N LYS A 65 3.07 -20.46 -10.17
CA LYS A 65 3.32 -19.74 -8.90
C LYS A 65 4.71 -19.09 -8.81
N ILE A 66 5.62 -19.37 -9.74
CA ILE A 66 7.01 -18.86 -9.67
C ILE A 66 7.21 -17.60 -10.53
N SER A 67 6.39 -17.36 -11.57
CA SER A 67 6.55 -16.18 -12.46
C SER A 67 5.82 -14.92 -11.95
N LEU A 68 4.73 -15.07 -11.21
CA LEU A 68 3.97 -13.95 -10.60
C LEU A 68 4.66 -13.32 -9.35
N ALA A 69 5.87 -13.77 -9.02
CA ALA A 69 6.59 -13.38 -7.82
C ALA A 69 7.55 -12.20 -7.99
N MET A 70 7.72 -11.64 -9.19
CA MET A 70 8.71 -10.56 -9.38
C MET A 70 8.12 -9.33 -10.04
N LYS A 71 8.24 -8.22 -9.30
CA LYS A 71 8.05 -6.81 -9.70
C LYS A 71 6.61 -6.26 -9.64
N ARG A 72 6.05 -6.20 -8.41
CA ARG A 72 5.21 -5.04 -8.08
C ARG A 72 6.12 -3.79 -8.11
N SER A 73 5.69 -2.79 -8.86
CA SER A 73 6.34 -1.50 -9.12
C SER A 73 6.84 -0.82 -7.84
N THR A 74 8.14 -0.92 -7.56
CA THR A 74 8.82 -0.31 -6.39
C THR A 74 8.95 1.21 -6.47
N ASP A 75 8.56 1.82 -7.58
CA ASP A 75 8.85 3.24 -7.86
C ASP A 75 7.82 4.19 -7.24
N ASN A 76 6.58 3.73 -7.00
CA ASN A 76 5.57 4.54 -6.29
C ASN A 76 5.78 4.55 -4.76
N ASP A 77 6.46 3.56 -4.20
CA ASP A 77 6.66 3.47 -2.75
C ASP A 77 7.76 4.42 -2.27
N SER A 78 8.87 4.57 -3.02
CA SER A 78 9.96 5.48 -2.62
C SER A 78 9.54 6.94 -2.56
N SER A 79 8.84 7.44 -3.59
CA SER A 79 8.38 8.84 -3.60
C SER A 79 7.37 9.13 -2.49
N PHE A 80 6.50 8.17 -2.19
CA PHE A 80 5.54 8.27 -1.10
C PHE A 80 6.22 8.28 0.27
N VAL A 81 7.24 7.43 0.46
CA VAL A 81 8.06 7.42 1.69
C VAL A 81 8.76 8.76 1.89
N GLU A 82 9.32 9.36 0.84
CA GLU A 82 9.93 10.69 0.91
C GLU A 82 8.93 11.77 1.36
N ILE A 83 7.68 11.71 0.89
CA ILE A 83 6.61 12.63 1.31
C ILE A 83 6.28 12.42 2.80
N LEU A 84 6.18 11.18 3.26
CA LEU A 84 5.89 10.88 4.67
C LEU A 84 7.03 11.34 5.59
N GLU A 85 8.28 11.12 5.20
CA GLU A 85 9.45 11.58 5.96
C GLU A 85 9.48 13.11 6.01
N MET A 86 9.21 13.79 4.90
CA MET A 86 9.09 15.25 4.85
C MET A 86 8.01 15.77 5.81
N ILE A 87 6.82 15.18 5.81
CA ILE A 87 5.74 15.57 6.72
C ILE A 87 6.18 15.34 8.17
N GLY A 88 6.79 14.19 8.47
CA GLY A 88 7.27 13.86 9.81
C GLY A 88 8.33 14.82 10.34
N GLU A 89 9.28 15.23 9.51
CA GLU A 89 10.28 16.25 9.85
C GLU A 89 9.63 17.60 10.21
N ASN A 90 8.63 18.03 9.42
CA ASN A 90 7.89 19.25 9.68
C ASN A 90 7.17 19.21 11.03
N LEU A 91 6.49 18.10 11.34
CA LEU A 91 5.82 17.92 12.63
C LEU A 91 6.82 17.99 13.80
N ARG A 92 7.99 17.37 13.65
CA ARG A 92 9.07 17.46 14.65
C ARG A 92 9.56 18.89 14.83
N HIS A 93 9.65 19.67 13.76
CA HIS A 93 10.00 21.09 13.85
C HIS A 93 8.94 21.90 14.58
N PHE A 94 7.65 21.73 14.25
CA PHE A 94 6.56 22.44 14.93
C PHE A 94 6.48 22.10 16.41
N ARG A 95 6.80 20.86 16.79
CA ARG A 95 6.92 20.47 18.19
C ARG A 95 8.03 21.23 18.92
N LYS A 96 9.21 21.32 18.29
CA LYS A 96 10.36 22.06 18.86
C LYS A 96 10.08 23.56 18.94
N GLU A 97 9.41 24.15 17.94
CA GLU A 97 8.99 25.56 17.95
C GLU A 97 8.06 25.87 19.14
N LYS A 98 7.23 24.91 19.55
CA LYS A 98 6.41 25.02 20.76
C LYS A 98 7.16 24.77 22.08
N GLY A 99 8.46 24.47 22.04
CA GLY A 99 9.29 24.27 23.23
C GLY A 99 9.32 22.84 23.79
N PHE A 100 8.77 21.84 23.10
CA PHE A 100 8.80 20.45 23.58
C PHE A 100 10.08 19.73 23.18
N ARG A 101 10.75 19.11 24.16
CA ARG A 101 11.97 18.32 23.93
C ARG A 101 11.65 16.91 23.44
N SER A 102 10.72 16.22 24.09
CA SER A 102 10.29 14.86 23.74
C SER A 102 8.96 14.85 22.99
N HIS A 103 8.78 13.83 22.13
CA HIS A 103 7.49 13.54 21.50
C HIS A 103 6.47 12.99 22.51
N ALA A 104 6.93 12.32 23.56
CA ALA A 104 6.07 11.78 24.62
C ALA A 104 5.38 12.91 25.40
N ASP A 105 6.12 13.95 25.79
CA ASP A 105 5.59 15.11 26.51
C ASP A 105 4.52 15.85 25.67
N PHE A 106 4.79 16.02 24.37
CA PHE A 106 3.84 16.61 23.45
C PHE A 106 2.56 15.79 23.34
N ALA A 107 2.70 14.46 23.18
CA ALA A 107 1.57 13.56 23.06
C ALA A 107 0.74 13.51 24.35
N ALA A 108 1.38 13.50 25.51
CA ALA A 108 0.71 13.55 26.81
C ALA A 108 -0.10 14.84 26.98
N LYS A 109 0.49 16.01 26.67
CA LYS A 109 -0.18 17.31 26.80
C LYS A 109 -1.42 17.43 25.91
N TYR A 110 -1.34 16.96 24.67
CA TYR A 110 -2.42 17.09 23.69
C TYR A 110 -3.29 15.83 23.55
N LYS A 111 -3.17 14.89 24.50
CA LYS A 111 -3.94 13.63 24.53
C LYS A 111 -3.89 12.88 23.19
N LEU A 112 -2.68 12.75 22.62
CA LEU A 112 -2.41 11.97 21.41
C LEU A 112 -1.78 10.61 21.79
N PRO A 113 -1.99 9.56 20.98
CA PRO A 113 -1.31 8.30 21.20
C PRO A 113 0.20 8.47 20.94
N SER A 114 1.02 8.36 21.98
CA SER A 114 2.47 8.66 21.95
C SER A 114 3.23 7.89 20.85
N ILE A 115 2.99 6.58 20.73
CA ILE A 115 3.63 5.74 19.72
C ILE A 115 3.20 6.15 18.30
N HIS A 116 1.91 6.44 18.10
CA HIS A 116 1.40 6.84 16.80
C HIS A 116 2.03 8.17 16.35
N TYR A 117 2.06 9.16 17.25
CA TYR A 117 2.68 10.45 16.97
C TYR A 117 4.19 10.30 16.67
N TRP A 118 4.92 9.47 17.42
CA TRP A 118 6.33 9.17 17.13
C TRP A 118 6.52 8.56 15.74
N ARG A 119 5.66 7.60 15.34
CA ARG A 119 5.74 7.00 14.00
C ARG A 119 5.43 8.02 12.89
N MET A 120 4.54 8.98 13.16
CA MET A 120 4.27 10.09 12.25
C MET A 120 5.52 10.98 12.09
N GLU A 121 6.20 11.35 13.18
CA GLU A 121 7.46 12.13 13.10
C GLU A 121 8.56 11.41 12.31
N LYS A 122 8.55 10.08 12.32
CA LYS A 122 9.53 9.24 11.61
C LYS A 122 9.14 8.93 10.17
N GLY A 123 7.96 9.33 9.70
CA GLY A 123 7.47 9.01 8.34
C GLY A 123 7.22 7.52 8.10
N ARG A 124 7.11 6.69 9.16
CA ARG A 124 7.00 5.22 9.03
C ARG A 124 5.57 4.71 8.96
N THR A 125 4.59 5.54 9.31
CA THR A 125 3.18 5.18 9.29
C THR A 125 2.48 5.88 8.15
N ASN A 126 1.70 5.10 7.41
CA ASN A 126 0.69 5.64 6.51
C ASN A 126 -0.36 6.36 7.36
N MET A 127 -0.28 7.69 7.40
CA MET A 127 -1.17 8.53 8.19
C MET A 127 -2.37 8.96 7.34
N THR A 128 -3.56 8.89 7.93
CA THR A 128 -4.76 9.44 7.28
C THR A 128 -4.75 10.97 7.32
N LEU A 129 -5.46 11.60 6.38
CA LEU A 129 -5.66 13.05 6.41
C LEU A 129 -6.34 13.52 7.71
N LYS A 130 -7.23 12.68 8.30
CA LYS A 130 -7.87 12.97 9.59
C LYS A 130 -6.85 13.09 10.72
N SER A 131 -5.90 12.15 10.80
CA SER A 131 -4.82 12.19 11.80
C SER A 131 -3.90 13.39 11.59
N LEU A 132 -3.55 13.70 10.34
CA LEU A 132 -2.70 14.84 10.02
C LEU A 132 -3.39 16.16 10.41
N HIS A 133 -4.66 16.34 10.02
CA HIS A 133 -5.45 17.52 10.35
C HIS A 133 -5.56 17.74 11.87
N ARG A 134 -5.76 16.67 12.65
CA ARG A 134 -5.80 16.76 14.13
C ARG A 134 -4.49 17.28 14.73
N VAL A 135 -3.34 16.89 14.16
CA VAL A 135 -2.05 17.42 14.62
C VAL A 135 -1.88 18.87 14.19
N LEU A 136 -2.25 19.21 12.95
CA LEU A 136 -2.15 20.57 12.45
C LEU A 136 -3.05 21.56 13.20
N SER A 137 -4.26 21.14 13.58
CA SER A 137 -5.17 21.97 14.37
C SER A 137 -4.60 22.31 15.74
N ILE A 138 -3.79 21.43 16.33
CA ILE A 138 -3.08 21.74 17.59
C ILE A 138 -2.08 22.87 17.38
N HIS A 139 -1.42 22.93 16.21
CA HIS A 139 -0.44 23.96 15.86
C HIS A 139 -1.08 25.22 15.25
N SER A 140 -2.40 25.24 15.03
CA SER A 140 -3.11 26.31 14.31
C SER A 140 -2.52 26.57 12.92
N LEU A 141 -2.14 25.49 12.22
CA LEU A 141 -1.56 25.55 10.87
C LEU A 141 -2.51 24.93 9.85
N THR A 142 -2.44 25.43 8.62
CA THR A 142 -3.11 24.81 7.48
C THR A 142 -2.21 23.79 6.78
N LEU A 143 -2.78 22.96 5.90
CA LEU A 143 -1.99 22.08 5.03
C LEU A 143 -1.06 22.89 4.11
N GLY A 144 -1.51 24.05 3.62
CA GLY A 144 -0.69 24.92 2.78
C GLY A 144 0.57 25.39 3.50
N ASP A 145 0.45 25.76 4.78
CA ASP A 145 1.58 26.20 5.60
C ASP A 145 2.60 25.09 5.81
N LEU A 146 2.13 23.85 5.97
CA LEU A 146 2.98 22.68 6.15
C LEU A 146 3.90 22.46 4.94
N PHE A 147 3.38 22.60 3.72
CA PHE A 147 4.19 22.41 2.50
C PHE A 147 5.00 23.65 2.10
N SER A 148 4.52 24.85 2.42
CA SER A 148 5.19 26.11 2.05
C SER A 148 6.51 26.34 2.81
N LYS A 149 6.54 26.02 4.12
CA LYS A 149 7.67 26.35 5.00
C LYS A 149 8.99 25.64 4.62
N ARG A 150 8.93 24.50 3.91
CA ARG A 150 10.11 23.77 3.42
C ARG A 150 10.59 24.25 2.05
N MET A 151 9.68 24.62 1.15
CA MET A 151 10.04 25.13 -0.20
C MET A 151 10.89 26.41 -0.11
N ALA A 152 10.64 27.24 0.90
CA ALA A 152 11.44 28.44 1.19
C ALA A 152 12.91 28.14 1.59
N ARG A 153 13.21 26.96 2.14
CA ARG A 153 14.58 26.58 2.55
C ARG A 153 15.34 25.83 1.47
N ALA A 154 14.66 25.00 0.68
CA ALA A 154 15.28 24.34 -0.47
C ALA A 154 15.86 25.37 -1.45
N HIS A 155 15.14 26.47 -1.68
CA HIS A 155 15.59 27.57 -2.53
C HIS A 155 16.82 28.33 -1.97
N GLN A 156 16.91 28.49 -0.65
CA GLN A 156 18.05 29.20 -0.02
C GLN A 156 19.36 28.40 -0.10
N ILE A 157 19.30 27.06 -0.16
CA ILE A 157 20.51 26.22 -0.22
C ILE A 157 21.16 26.27 -1.62
N SER A 158 20.36 26.30 -2.70
CA SER A 158 20.88 26.51 -4.07
C SER A 158 21.44 27.93 -4.27
N ASP A 159 20.83 28.93 -3.64
CA ASP A 159 21.27 30.33 -3.74
C ASP A 159 22.58 30.57 -2.96
N VAL A 160 22.81 29.87 -1.86
CA VAL A 160 24.09 29.94 -1.11
C VAL A 160 25.20 29.16 -1.84
N ALA A 161 24.90 28.01 -2.42
CA ALA A 161 25.87 27.23 -3.20
C ALA A 161 26.33 27.99 -4.47
N SER A 162 25.42 28.66 -5.17
CA SER A 162 25.74 29.48 -6.34
C SER A 162 26.54 30.75 -5.98
N ARG A 163 26.30 31.37 -4.83
CA ARG A 163 27.09 32.52 -4.32
C ARG A 163 28.52 32.15 -3.94
N ARG A 164 28.76 30.98 -3.34
CA ARG A 164 30.11 30.52 -2.99
C ARG A 164 30.98 30.28 -4.23
N LYS A 165 30.40 29.78 -5.32
CA LYS A 165 31.12 29.54 -6.59
C LYS A 165 31.58 30.83 -7.30
N ARG A 166 30.97 31.99 -6.98
CA ARG A 166 31.35 33.32 -7.52
C ARG A 166 32.44 34.04 -6.72
N ARG A 167 32.70 33.63 -5.47
CA ARG A 167 33.69 34.27 -4.58
C ARG A 167 35.08 33.61 -4.59
N GLY A 168 35.21 32.47 -5.27
CA GLY A 168 36.46 31.72 -5.40
C GLY A 168 37.09 31.80 -6.80
N ARG A 169 36.84 32.88 -7.54
CA ARG A 169 37.43 33.14 -8.86
C ARG A 169 38.06 34.52 -8.88
#